data_AF-A0A7Z9QH25-F1
#
_entry.id   AF-A0A7Z9QH25-F1
#
_cell.length_a   1.000
_cell.length_b   1.000
_cell.length_c   1.000
_cell.angle_alpha   90.00
_cell.angle_beta   90.00
_cell.angle_gamma   90.00
#
_symmetry.space_group_name_H-M   'P 1'
#
loop_
_entity.id
_entity.type
_entity.pdbx_description
1 polymer ?
#
loop_
_entity_poly.entity_id
_entity_poly.type
_entity_poly.pdbx_seq_one_letter_code
_entity_poly.pdbx_strand_id
1 'polypeptide(L)' 'ISALMEYKHYSLIKASKKVIQKVGKLGGSGGVICIDAKGNIAMPFNTKGMYRGYIKSDGKAVTLIYKKD' A
#
# COMPACT_ATOMS: atom_id res chain seq x y z
N ILE A 1 -10.22 -1.20 -0.33
CA ILE A 1 -9.33 -0.76 0.78
C ILE A 1 -10.11 0.14 1.73
N SER A 2 -10.62 1.28 1.24
CA SER A 2 -11.51 2.17 2.00
C SER A 2 -12.61 1.42 2.78
N ALA A 3 -13.41 0.55 2.14
CA ALA A 3 -14.45 -0.22 2.83
C ALA A 3 -13.95 -1.11 4.00
N LEU A 4 -12.71 -1.62 3.95
CA LEU A 4 -12.12 -2.37 5.07
C LEU A 4 -11.67 -1.44 6.20
N MET A 5 -11.27 -0.22 5.87
CA MET A 5 -10.96 0.79 6.88
C MET A 5 -12.25 1.28 7.54
N GLU A 6 -13.26 1.61 6.74
CA GLU A 6 -14.54 2.15 7.21
C GLU A 6 -15.31 1.11 8.05
N TYR A 7 -15.61 -0.05 7.47
CA TYR A 7 -16.55 -1.00 8.08
C TYR A 7 -15.89 -2.08 8.93
N LYS A 8 -14.57 -2.27 8.80
CA LYS A 8 -13.81 -3.23 9.62
C LYS A 8 -12.79 -2.54 10.52
N HIS A 9 -12.73 -1.22 10.53
CA HIS A 9 -11.80 -0.42 11.34
C HIS A 9 -10.33 -0.84 11.18
N TYR A 10 -9.96 -1.35 10.01
CA TYR A 10 -8.58 -1.72 9.74
C TYR A 10 -7.72 -0.47 9.50
N SER A 11 -6.46 -0.52 9.92
CA SER A 11 -5.47 0.47 9.49
C SER A 11 -5.27 0.40 7.97
N LEU A 12 -4.84 1.51 7.36
CA LEU A 12 -4.50 1.59 5.94
C LEU A 12 -3.54 0.46 5.51
N ILE A 13 -2.52 0.18 6.33
CA ILE A 13 -1.53 -0.89 6.09
C ILE A 13 -2.21 -2.26 6.10
N LYS A 14 -3.05 -2.55 7.10
CA LYS A 14 -3.73 -3.85 7.22
C LYS A 14 -4.73 -4.05 6.08
N ALA A 15 -5.54 -3.04 5.77
CA ALA A 15 -6.53 -3.08 4.71
C ALA A 15 -5.90 -3.28 3.33
N SER A 16 -4.86 -2.49 3.01
CA SER A 16 -4.17 -2.56 1.72
C SER A 16 -3.43 -3.90 1.52
N LYS A 17 -2.71 -4.39 2.55
CA LYS A 17 -2.09 -5.73 2.50
C LYS A 17 -3.11 -6.84 2.28
N LYS A 18 -4.26 -6.80 2.99
CA LYS A 18 -5.32 -7.80 2.83
C LYS A 18 -5.89 -7.82 1.40
N VAL A 19 -6.05 -6.65 0.78
CA VAL A 19 -6.52 -6.56 -0.61
C VAL A 19 -5.49 -7.10 -1.59
N ILE A 20 -4.22 -6.72 -1.48
CA ILE A 20 -3.17 -7.24 -2.37
C ILE A 20 -3.00 -8.77 -2.23
N GLN A 21 -3.10 -9.30 -1.01
CA GLN A 21 -3.14 -10.75 -0.80
C GLN A 21 -4.36 -11.41 -1.46
N LYS A 22 -5.54 -10.79 -1.37
CA LYS A 22 -6.75 -11.30 -2.04
C LYS A 22 -6.59 -11.30 -3.56
N VAL A 23 -6.03 -10.24 -4.14
CA VAL A 23 -5.72 -10.16 -5.58
C VAL A 23 -4.79 -11.29 -6.00
N GLY A 24 -3.72 -11.55 -5.23
CA GLY A 24 -2.82 -12.68 -5.48
C GLY A 24 -3.53 -14.05 -5.47
N LYS A 25 -4.43 -14.27 -4.52
CA LYS A 25 -5.23 -15.52 -4.46
C LYS A 25 -6.18 -15.70 -5.64
N LEU A 26 -6.54 -14.62 -6.33
CA LEU A 26 -7.38 -14.63 -7.53
C LEU A 26 -6.55 -14.69 -8.83
N GLY A 27 -5.23 -14.89 -8.73
CA GLY A 27 -4.31 -14.94 -9.88
C GLY A 27 -3.81 -13.58 -10.37
N GLY A 28 -4.19 -12.48 -9.72
CA GLY A 28 -3.74 -11.14 -10.09
C GLY A 28 -2.36 -10.79 -9.50
N SER A 29 -1.60 -9.99 -10.25
CA SER A 29 -0.33 -9.43 -9.78
C SER A 29 -0.32 -7.91 -9.89
N GLY A 30 0.34 -7.24 -8.94
CA GLY A 30 0.47 -5.79 -8.92
C GLY A 30 0.75 -5.22 -7.53
N GLY A 31 0.42 -3.94 -7.38
CA GLY A 31 0.53 -3.20 -6.14
C GLY A 31 -0.38 -1.98 -6.15
N VAL A 32 -0.41 -1.27 -5.02
CA VAL A 32 -1.25 -0.09 -4.86
C VAL A 32 -0.54 0.90 -3.95
N ILE A 33 -0.65 2.19 -4.26
CA ILE A 33 -0.20 3.28 -3.40
C ILE A 33 -1.45 3.85 -2.72
N CYS A 34 -1.42 3.94 -1.40
CA CYS A 34 -2.54 4.40 -0.59
C CYS A 34 -2.09 5.48 0.39
N ILE A 35 -2.98 6.45 0.62
CA ILE A 35 -2.84 7.49 1.64
C ILE A 35 -4.17 7.58 2.40
N ASP A 36 -4.13 7.75 3.72
CA ASP A 36 -5.33 8.02 4.53
C ASP A 36 -5.41 9.48 4.98
N ALA A 37 -6.55 9.86 5.60
CA ALA A 37 -6.80 11.23 6.06
C ALA A 37 -5.81 11.71 7.15
N LYS A 38 -5.03 10.81 7.76
CA LYS A 38 -3.98 11.15 8.74
C LYS A 38 -2.60 11.27 8.08
N GLY A 39 -2.50 11.15 6.76
CA GLY A 39 -1.25 11.18 6.02
C GLY A 39 -0.39 9.92 6.18
N ASN A 40 -0.96 8.81 6.66
CA ASN A 40 -0.26 7.52 6.64
C ASN A 40 -0.16 7.04 5.19
N ILE A 41 0.97 6.44 4.83
CA ILE A 41 1.24 5.94 3.48
C ILE A 41 1.42 4.42 3.55
N ALA A 42 0.78 3.69 2.64
CA ALA A 42 0.98 2.25 2.46
C ALA A 42 1.20 1.95 0.97
N MET A 43 2.20 1.14 0.67
CA MET A 43 2.53 0.77 -0.71
C MET A 43 2.72 -0.76 -0.87
N PRO A 44 1.73 -1.60 -0.56
CA PRO A 44 1.87 -3.05 -0.71
C PRO A 44 1.85 -3.47 -2.18
N PHE A 45 2.62 -4.51 -2.48
CA PHE A 45 2.68 -5.16 -3.80
C PHE A 45 3.00 -6.65 -3.63
N ASN A 46 2.54 -7.47 -4.57
CA ASN A 46 2.81 -8.91 -4.64
C ASN A 46 3.75 -9.31 -5.80
N THR A 47 4.22 -8.33 -6.58
CA THR A 47 5.23 -8.50 -7.63
C THR A 47 6.65 -8.60 -7.05
N LYS A 48 7.64 -8.88 -7.91
CA LYS A 48 9.07 -8.87 -7.55
C LYS A 48 9.55 -7.46 -7.15
N GLY A 49 8.97 -6.42 -7.74
CA GLY A 49 9.24 -5.02 -7.43
C GLY A 49 8.09 -4.12 -7.84
N MET A 50 8.08 -2.90 -7.30
CA MET A 50 7.15 -1.83 -7.65
C MET A 50 7.91 -0.51 -7.59
N TYR A 51 8.20 0.08 -8.75
CA TYR A 51 8.71 1.45 -8.85
C TYR A 51 7.71 2.40 -8.17
N ARG A 52 8.15 3.08 -7.12
CA ARG A 52 7.29 3.94 -6.31
C ARG A 52 8.08 4.99 -5.57
N GLY A 53 7.41 6.06 -5.22
CA GLY A 53 7.94 7.06 -4.31
C GLY A 53 6.83 7.85 -3.65
N TYR A 54 7.21 8.60 -2.62
CA TYR A 54 6.34 9.58 -1.99
C TYR A 54 7.16 10.74 -1.44
N ILE A 55 6.51 11.88 -1.24
CA ILE A 55 7.02 13.04 -0.54
C ILE A 55 5.95 13.48 0.47
N LYS A 56 6.37 13.85 1.68
CA LYS A 56 5.49 14.46 2.68
C LYS A 56 5.69 15.97 2.71
N SER A 57 4.84 16.67 3.46
CA SER A 57 4.93 18.13 3.64
C SER A 57 6.25 18.60 4.27
N ASP A 58 7.02 17.70 4.89
CA ASP A 58 8.38 17.98 5.38
C ASP A 58 9.45 18.02 4.27
N GLY A 59 9.04 17.82 3.01
CA GLY A 59 9.92 17.87 1.84
C GLY A 59 10.79 16.63 1.64
N LYS A 60 10.70 15.61 2.51
CA LYS A 60 11.55 14.41 2.39
C LYS A 60 10.99 13.46 1.35
N ALA A 61 11.66 13.39 0.20
CA ALA A 61 11.35 12.44 -0.85
C ALA A 61 11.91 11.04 -0.55
N VAL A 62 11.13 10.00 -0.85
CA VAL A 62 11.52 8.60 -0.74
C VAL A 62 11.23 7.89 -2.05
N THR A 63 12.19 7.15 -2.58
CA THR A 63 12.04 6.29 -3.77
C THR A 63 12.38 4.84 -3.42
N LEU A 64 11.65 3.89 -4.01
CA LEU A 64 11.77 2.47 -3.72
C LEU A 64 11.45 1.66 -5.00
N ILE A 65 12.12 0.52 -5.17
CA ILE A 65 11.83 -0.41 -6.27
C ILE A 65 11.50 -1.78 -5.69
N TYR A 66 12.45 -2.38 -4.97
CA TYR A 66 12.28 -3.70 -4.38
C TYR A 66 11.63 -3.65 -2.99
N LYS A 67 11.35 -4.83 -2.42
CA LYS A 67 11.02 -4.94 -1.00
C LYS A 67 12.27 -4.56 -0.21
N LYS A 68 12.07 -3.89 0.92
CA LYS A 68 13.12 -3.79 1.95
C LYS A 68 13.02 -5.08 2.76
N ASP A 69 14.17 -5.70 3.00
CA ASP A 69 14.28 -6.89 3.87
C ASP A 69 13.76 -6.60 5.29
#